data_AF-A0A6M8JAI7-F1
#
_entry.id   AF-A0A6M8JAI7-F1
#
_cell.length_a   1.000
_cell.length_b   1.000
_cell.length_c   1.000
_cell.angle_alpha   90.00
_cell.angle_beta   90.00
_cell.angle_gamma   90.00
#
_symmetry.space_group_name_H-M   'P 1'
#
loop_
_entity.id
_entity.type
_entity.pdbx_description
1 polymer ?
#
loop_
_entity_poly.entity_id
_entity_poly.type
_entity_poly.pdbx_seq_one_letter_code
_entity_poly.pdbx_strand_id
1 'polypeptide(L)'
;MSPKGAYKQFNLAPCTLPPSYTEPAIKLVGTMSVLKGEAIYHKLSNAMHCVLMGVSLGCSLSQAKLVDTLVNTNEEQQLMPLVINKTVEQTANMLYAHIASHAREQGLRADYALDFDENAQELEPSLSDILFYLKAESTLGMAIKNSNLTSTSPGTIGIVGVYDDGKAPLRSCRLCKFSHSCSIRAIGMTCHDRTPKQR
;
A
#
# COMPACT_ATOMS: atom_id res chain seq x y z
N MET A 1 15.44 -8.78 -13.62
CA MET A 1 14.27 -8.38 -12.81
C MET A 1 13.95 -6.93 -13.17
N SER A 2 12.69 -6.57 -13.36
CA SER A 2 12.28 -5.20 -13.70
C SER A 2 11.10 -4.84 -12.80
N PRO A 3 11.34 -4.10 -11.70
CA PRO A 3 10.29 -3.72 -10.77
C PRO A 3 9.18 -2.92 -11.46
N LYS A 4 7.93 -3.23 -11.12
CA LYS A 4 6.72 -2.62 -11.66
C LYS A 4 5.85 -2.11 -10.54
N GLY A 5 5.16 -1.01 -10.80
CA GLY A 5 4.14 -0.46 -9.92
C GLY A 5 2.87 -0.15 -10.71
N ALA A 6 1.71 -0.38 -10.09
CA ALA A 6 0.41 0.00 -10.62
C ALA A 6 -0.39 0.68 -9.51
N TYR A 7 -1.15 1.71 -9.86
CA TYR A 7 -2.06 2.37 -8.93
C TYR A 7 -3.34 2.83 -9.62
N LYS A 8 -4.41 2.98 -8.85
CA LYS A 8 -5.68 3.53 -9.33
C LYS A 8 -6.39 4.31 -8.24
N GLN A 9 -6.85 5.52 -8.60
CA GLN A 9 -7.56 6.43 -7.71
C GLN A 9 -9.09 6.25 -7.82
N PHE A 10 -9.76 6.40 -6.68
CA PHE A 10 -11.21 6.33 -6.53
C PHE A 10 -11.72 7.44 -5.61
N ASN A 11 -12.93 7.91 -5.89
CA ASN A 11 -13.71 8.71 -4.93
C ASN A 11 -14.31 7.78 -3.87
N LEU A 12 -14.54 8.33 -2.67
CA LEU A 12 -15.01 7.57 -1.53
C LEU A 12 -16.40 8.02 -1.09
N ALA A 13 -17.17 7.06 -0.56
CA ALA A 13 -18.39 7.35 0.19
C ALA A 13 -18.48 6.40 1.40
N PRO A 14 -18.85 6.92 2.59
CA PRO A 14 -19.25 6.06 3.70
C PRO A 14 -20.38 5.13 3.25
N CYS A 15 -20.26 3.85 3.57
CA CYS A 15 -21.25 2.84 3.21
C CYS A 15 -21.89 2.29 4.47
N THR A 16 -23.21 2.47 4.58
CA THR A 16 -24.04 1.68 5.49
C THR A 16 -24.32 0.33 4.84
N LEU A 17 -23.69 -0.71 5.36
CA LEU A 17 -23.91 -2.08 4.91
C LEU A 17 -25.23 -2.64 5.49
N PRO A 18 -25.78 -3.73 4.92
CA PRO A 18 -26.97 -4.39 5.45
C PRO A 18 -26.79 -4.82 6.93
N PRO A 19 -27.87 -5.07 7.68
CA PRO A 19 -27.81 -5.37 9.12
C PRO A 19 -26.93 -6.56 9.52
N SER A 20 -26.67 -7.47 8.58
CA SER A 20 -25.76 -8.61 8.75
C SER A 20 -24.28 -8.21 8.82
N TYR A 21 -23.94 -6.96 8.48
CA TYR A 21 -22.61 -6.39 8.57
C TYR A 21 -22.59 -5.33 9.67
N THR A 22 -21.90 -5.63 10.76
CA THR A 22 -21.81 -4.76 11.94
C THR A 22 -20.68 -3.75 11.85
N GLU A 23 -19.68 -4.01 11.01
CA GLU A 23 -18.50 -3.16 10.85
C GLU A 23 -18.71 -2.06 9.81
N PRO A 24 -18.16 -0.86 10.05
CA PRO A 24 -18.25 0.23 9.09
C PRO A 24 -17.43 -0.08 7.83
N ALA A 25 -17.82 0.55 6.72
CA ALA A 25 -17.20 0.29 5.43
C ALA A 25 -17.17 1.53 4.54
N ILE A 26 -16.28 1.51 3.55
CA ILE A 26 -16.12 2.58 2.55
C ILE A 26 -16.36 2.02 1.16
N LYS A 27 -17.27 2.66 0.43
CA LYS A 27 -17.53 2.34 -0.97
C LYS A 27 -16.56 3.09 -1.88
N LEU A 28 -16.02 2.37 -2.85
CA LEU A 28 -15.31 2.96 -3.98
C LEU A 28 -16.35 3.44 -5.01
N VAL A 29 -16.53 4.75 -5.11
CA VAL A 29 -17.57 5.34 -5.97
C VAL A 29 -17.28 5.03 -7.44
N GLY A 30 -18.34 4.67 -8.17
CA GLY A 30 -18.24 4.19 -9.56
C GLY A 30 -17.92 2.71 -9.68
N THR A 31 -17.87 1.97 -8.56
CA THR A 31 -17.68 0.52 -8.56
C THR A 31 -18.64 -0.20 -7.60
N MET A 32 -18.64 -1.54 -7.66
CA MET A 32 -19.39 -2.40 -6.73
C MET A 32 -18.60 -2.75 -5.46
N SER A 33 -17.37 -2.26 -5.36
CA SER A 33 -16.43 -2.71 -4.34
C SER A 33 -16.53 -1.86 -3.09
N VAL A 34 -16.44 -2.57 -1.96
CA VAL A 34 -16.59 -1.99 -0.63
C VAL A 34 -15.42 -2.46 0.22
N LEU A 35 -14.65 -1.49 0.70
CA LEU A 35 -13.55 -1.67 1.62
C LEU A 35 -14.12 -1.84 3.02
N LYS A 36 -13.97 -3.03 3.59
CA LYS A 36 -14.60 -3.42 4.86
C LYS A 36 -13.60 -3.41 5.99
N GLY A 37 -14.06 -3.06 7.18
CA GLY A 37 -13.27 -3.13 8.41
C GLY A 37 -13.12 -1.77 9.08
N GLU A 38 -13.04 -1.82 10.41
CA GLU A 38 -12.95 -0.62 11.24
C GLU A 38 -11.64 0.15 10.99
N ALA A 39 -10.51 -0.54 10.86
CA ALA A 39 -9.22 0.08 10.61
C ALA A 39 -9.19 0.88 9.29
N ILE A 40 -9.71 0.30 8.20
CA ILE A 40 -9.76 0.97 6.91
C ILE A 40 -10.73 2.14 6.94
N TYR A 41 -11.88 1.98 7.59
CA TYR A 41 -12.86 3.05 7.74
C TYR A 41 -12.28 4.24 8.51
N HIS A 42 -11.64 4.01 9.67
CA HIS A 42 -11.07 5.10 10.46
C HIS A 42 -10.01 5.88 9.68
N LYS A 43 -9.15 5.19 8.95
CA LYS A 43 -8.08 5.85 8.19
C LYS A 43 -8.62 6.63 7.00
N LEU A 44 -9.65 6.14 6.31
CA LEU A 44 -10.14 6.73 5.07
C LEU A 44 -11.41 7.58 5.21
N SER A 45 -12.07 7.60 6.38
CA SER A 45 -13.33 8.34 6.59
C SER A 45 -13.25 9.84 6.27
N ASN A 46 -12.08 10.44 6.46
CA ASN A 46 -11.80 11.84 6.15
C ASN A 46 -11.07 12.04 4.81
N ALA A 47 -10.79 10.96 4.07
CA ALA A 47 -10.11 11.04 2.79
C ALA A 47 -11.07 11.53 1.68
N MET A 48 -10.57 12.39 0.81
CA MET A 48 -11.25 12.79 -0.42
C MET A 48 -11.20 11.68 -1.47
N HIS A 49 -10.03 11.04 -1.58
CA HIS A 49 -9.80 9.95 -2.52
C HIS A 49 -9.08 8.79 -1.83
N CYS A 50 -9.29 7.59 -2.37
CA CYS A 50 -8.51 6.41 -2.06
C CYS A 50 -7.72 6.02 -3.30
N VAL A 51 -6.44 5.70 -3.11
CA VAL A 51 -5.58 5.14 -4.13
C VAL A 51 -5.24 3.71 -3.74
N LEU A 52 -5.65 2.77 -4.58
CA LEU A 52 -5.17 1.40 -4.51
C LEU A 52 -3.81 1.36 -5.21
N MET A 53 -2.83 0.67 -4.62
CA MET A 53 -1.51 0.51 -5.21
C MET A 53 -1.01 -0.93 -5.07
N GLY A 54 -0.15 -1.35 -5.99
CA GLY A 54 0.55 -2.62 -5.93
C GLY A 54 1.90 -2.54 -6.62
N VAL A 55 2.87 -3.28 -6.12
CA VAL A 55 4.22 -3.36 -6.68
C VAL A 55 4.69 -4.80 -6.78
N SER A 56 5.54 -5.07 -7.75
CA SER A 56 6.08 -6.39 -8.01
C SER A 56 7.51 -6.25 -8.55
N LEU A 57 8.41 -7.18 -8.22
CA LEU A 57 9.76 -7.20 -8.78
C LEU A 57 9.82 -7.62 -10.26
N GLY A 58 8.68 -8.03 -10.82
CA GLY A 58 8.52 -8.37 -12.23
C GLY A 58 9.33 -9.58 -12.68
N CYS A 59 9.63 -10.53 -11.79
CA CYS A 59 10.23 -11.81 -12.15
C CYS A 59 9.15 -12.89 -12.37
N SER A 60 9.49 -13.95 -13.10
CA SER A 60 8.58 -15.10 -13.33
C SER A 60 8.63 -16.15 -12.22
N LEU A 61 9.41 -15.89 -11.16
CA LEU A 61 9.62 -16.80 -10.04
C LEU A 61 9.06 -16.21 -8.76
N SER A 62 8.39 -17.05 -7.96
CA SER A 62 8.00 -16.69 -6.59
C SER A 62 9.24 -16.49 -5.71
N GLN A 63 9.06 -15.84 -4.56
CA GLN A 63 10.15 -15.63 -3.60
C GLN A 63 10.86 -16.92 -3.20
N ALA A 64 10.11 -17.97 -2.84
CA ALA A 64 10.69 -19.25 -2.47
C ALA A 64 11.54 -19.86 -3.60
N LYS A 65 11.05 -19.80 -4.85
CA LYS A 65 11.80 -20.29 -6.02
C LYS A 65 13.02 -19.43 -6.33
N LEU A 66 12.95 -18.11 -6.16
CA LEU A 66 14.10 -17.22 -6.31
C LEU A 66 15.21 -17.57 -5.32
N VAL A 67 14.85 -17.77 -4.05
CA VAL A 67 15.80 -18.17 -3.01
C VAL A 67 16.41 -19.51 -3.40
N ASP A 68 15.60 -20.53 -3.69
CA ASP A 68 16.08 -21.86 -4.09
C ASP A 68 16.99 -21.85 -5.34
N THR A 69 16.73 -20.97 -6.31
CA THR A 69 17.49 -20.90 -7.56
C THR A 69 18.80 -20.13 -7.44
N LEU A 70 18.83 -19.06 -6.63
CA LEU A 70 19.93 -18.09 -6.63
C LEU A 70 20.94 -18.29 -5.50
N VAL A 71 20.63 -19.19 -4.57
CA VAL A 71 21.37 -19.36 -3.32
C VAL A 71 21.96 -20.75 -3.22
N ASN A 72 23.21 -20.84 -2.78
CA ASN A 72 23.94 -22.10 -2.62
C ASN A 72 24.42 -22.34 -1.17
N THR A 73 24.39 -21.33 -0.30
CA THR A 73 24.81 -21.48 1.12
C THR A 73 23.69 -21.17 2.12
N ASN A 74 23.86 -21.65 3.36
CA ASN A 74 22.90 -21.40 4.44
C ASN A 74 22.81 -19.92 4.81
N GLU A 75 23.93 -19.17 4.77
CA GLU A 75 23.95 -17.73 5.05
C GLU A 75 23.15 -16.96 3.99
N GLU A 76 23.34 -17.30 2.72
CA GLU A 76 22.61 -16.71 1.60
C GLU A 76 21.10 -17.02 1.69
N GLN A 77 20.70 -18.20 2.20
CA GLN A 77 19.28 -18.56 2.35
C GLN A 77 18.58 -17.67 3.37
N GLN A 78 19.31 -17.25 4.40
CA GLN A 78 18.80 -16.33 5.42
C GLN A 78 18.79 -14.88 4.92
N LEU A 79 19.79 -14.48 4.14
CA LEU A 79 19.93 -13.10 3.67
C LEU A 79 18.99 -12.77 2.52
N MET A 80 18.79 -13.69 1.57
CA MET A 80 18.05 -13.42 0.33
C MET A 80 16.60 -12.96 0.56
N PRO A 81 15.79 -13.56 1.46
CA PRO A 81 14.46 -13.06 1.78
C PRO A 81 14.46 -11.61 2.28
N LEU A 82 15.47 -11.21 3.07
CA LEU A 82 15.59 -9.83 3.58
C LEU A 82 15.85 -8.85 2.44
N VAL A 83 16.72 -9.21 1.49
CA VAL A 83 17.00 -8.40 0.31
C VAL A 83 15.76 -8.27 -0.58
N ILE A 84 15.04 -9.38 -0.82
CA ILE A 84 13.80 -9.37 -1.60
C ILE A 84 12.77 -8.45 -0.95
N ASN A 85 12.49 -8.65 0.33
CA ASN A 85 11.51 -7.84 1.07
C ASN A 85 11.91 -6.36 1.07
N LYS A 86 13.20 -6.05 1.28
CA LYS A 86 13.68 -4.66 1.27
C LYS A 86 13.54 -4.02 -0.11
N THR A 87 13.74 -4.80 -1.17
CA THR A 87 13.58 -4.32 -2.56
C THR A 87 12.11 -4.07 -2.89
N VAL A 88 11.21 -4.94 -2.43
CA VAL A 88 9.75 -4.74 -2.55
C VAL A 88 9.32 -3.48 -1.80
N GLU A 89 9.75 -3.32 -0.54
CA GLU A 89 9.48 -2.13 0.29
C GLU A 89 9.96 -0.85 -0.43
N GLN A 90 11.19 -0.84 -0.95
CA GLN A 90 11.73 0.31 -1.64
C GLN A 90 10.94 0.64 -2.93
N THR A 91 10.50 -0.38 -3.66
CA THR A 91 9.67 -0.20 -4.85
C THR A 91 8.30 0.39 -4.47
N ALA A 92 7.68 -0.10 -3.38
CA ALA A 92 6.44 0.46 -2.85
C ALA A 92 6.62 1.93 -2.44
N ASN A 93 7.74 2.26 -1.79
CA ASN A 93 8.04 3.63 -1.36
C ASN A 93 8.21 4.58 -2.54
N MET A 94 8.82 4.12 -3.63
CA MET A 94 8.96 4.92 -4.86
C MET A 94 7.60 5.18 -5.50
N LEU A 95 6.72 4.17 -5.57
CA LEU A 95 5.36 4.34 -6.10
C LEU A 95 4.53 5.29 -5.21
N TYR A 96 4.61 5.15 -3.89
CA TYR A 96 3.96 6.06 -2.97
C TYR A 96 4.49 7.49 -3.09
N ALA A 97 5.81 7.68 -3.21
CA ALA A 97 6.39 9.01 -3.41
C ALA A 97 5.83 9.69 -4.67
N HIS A 98 5.62 8.92 -5.74
CA HIS A 98 4.95 9.39 -6.95
C HIS A 98 3.49 9.80 -6.69
N ILE A 99 2.69 8.94 -6.04
CA ILE A 99 1.30 9.23 -5.65
C ILE A 99 1.23 10.49 -4.76
N ALA A 100 2.12 10.60 -3.77
CA ALA A 100 2.17 11.73 -2.86
C ALA A 100 2.62 13.03 -3.53
N SER A 101 3.49 12.95 -4.55
CA SER A 101 3.83 14.12 -5.36
C SER A 101 2.62 14.60 -6.16
N HIS A 102 1.90 13.68 -6.79
CA HIS A 102 0.70 14.01 -7.57
C HIS A 102 -0.41 14.62 -6.70
N ALA A 103 -0.63 14.09 -5.49
CA ALA A 103 -1.56 14.70 -4.53
C ALA A 103 -1.14 16.12 -4.17
N ARG A 104 0.16 16.36 -3.94
CA ARG A 104 0.69 17.68 -3.57
C ARG A 104 0.52 18.71 -4.68
N GLU A 105 0.66 18.32 -5.94
CA GLU A 105 0.39 19.18 -7.10
C GLU A 105 -1.05 19.69 -7.12
N GLN A 106 -1.97 18.96 -6.49
CA GLN A 106 -3.38 19.32 -6.34
C GLN A 106 -3.68 20.05 -5.01
N GLY A 107 -2.66 20.37 -4.21
CA GLY A 107 -2.84 20.94 -2.88
C GLY A 107 -3.38 19.94 -1.84
N LEU A 108 -3.26 18.64 -2.10
CA LEU A 108 -3.73 17.57 -1.24
C LEU A 108 -2.57 16.83 -0.56
N ARG A 109 -2.87 16.13 0.52
CA ARG A 109 -1.94 15.26 1.24
C ARG A 109 -2.29 13.80 1.05
N ALA A 110 -1.33 12.99 0.61
CA ALA A 110 -1.46 11.52 0.59
C ALA A 110 -0.82 10.90 1.83
N ASP A 111 -1.44 9.88 2.42
CA ASP A 111 -0.89 9.09 3.53
C ASP A 111 -1.22 7.59 3.39
N TYR A 112 -0.36 6.72 3.92
CA TYR A 112 -0.62 5.28 3.91
C TYR A 112 -1.81 4.96 4.81
N ALA A 113 -2.86 4.38 4.23
CA ALA A 113 -3.97 3.84 4.99
C ALA A 113 -3.62 2.44 5.49
N LEU A 114 -3.45 1.48 4.60
CA LEU A 114 -3.08 0.10 4.98
C LEU A 114 -2.01 -0.45 4.02
N ASP A 115 -1.20 -1.34 4.54
CA ASP A 115 -0.22 -2.10 3.75
C ASP A 115 -0.43 -3.60 4.01
N PHE A 116 -0.35 -4.42 2.96
CA PHE A 116 -0.59 -5.86 3.10
C PHE A 116 0.38 -6.54 4.06
N ASP A 117 1.63 -6.08 4.17
CA ASP A 117 2.62 -6.74 5.03
C ASP A 117 2.33 -6.54 6.52
N GLU A 118 1.67 -5.43 6.89
CA GLU A 118 1.32 -5.10 8.27
C GLU A 118 -0.17 -5.34 8.60
N ASN A 119 -1.03 -5.32 7.57
CA ASN A 119 -2.49 -5.28 7.69
C ASN A 119 -3.17 -6.31 6.77
N ALA A 120 -2.53 -7.46 6.53
CA ALA A 120 -3.05 -8.51 5.66
C ALA A 120 -4.49 -8.90 6.05
N GLN A 121 -4.76 -9.09 7.35
CA GLN A 121 -6.06 -9.52 7.86
C GLN A 121 -7.16 -8.48 7.60
N GLU A 122 -6.84 -7.19 7.70
CA GLU A 122 -7.78 -6.10 7.41
C GLU A 122 -8.01 -5.91 5.91
N LEU A 123 -7.03 -6.26 5.07
CA LEU A 123 -7.12 -6.15 3.62
C LEU A 123 -7.71 -7.38 2.93
N GLU A 124 -7.60 -8.56 3.53
CA GLU A 124 -8.12 -9.83 3.01
C GLU A 124 -9.56 -9.74 2.50
N PRO A 125 -10.52 -9.13 3.23
CA PRO A 125 -11.91 -9.02 2.76
C PRO A 125 -12.09 -8.22 1.46
N SER A 126 -11.11 -7.38 1.12
CA SER A 126 -11.13 -6.48 -0.03
C SER A 126 -10.07 -6.86 -1.08
N LEU A 127 -9.32 -7.94 -0.86
CA LEU A 127 -8.14 -8.31 -1.65
C LEU A 127 -8.49 -8.55 -3.13
N SER A 128 -9.58 -9.26 -3.40
CA SER A 128 -10.03 -9.56 -4.77
C SER A 128 -10.34 -8.29 -5.56
N ASP A 129 -11.07 -7.36 -4.94
CA ASP A 129 -11.40 -6.07 -5.51
C ASP A 129 -10.13 -5.25 -5.81
N ILE A 130 -9.18 -5.23 -4.88
CA ILE A 130 -7.91 -4.52 -5.04
C ILE A 130 -7.14 -5.05 -6.26
N LEU A 131 -6.95 -6.36 -6.35
CA LEU A 131 -6.23 -6.97 -7.47
C LEU A 131 -6.95 -6.75 -8.80
N PHE A 132 -8.29 -6.84 -8.82
CA PHE A 132 -9.10 -6.63 -10.01
C PHE A 132 -8.90 -5.22 -10.57
N TYR A 133 -9.03 -4.18 -9.75
CA TYR A 133 -8.91 -2.79 -10.24
C TYR A 133 -7.49 -2.39 -10.61
N LEU A 134 -6.48 -3.03 -10.01
CA LEU A 134 -5.09 -2.87 -10.40
C LEU A 134 -4.73 -3.64 -11.67
N LYS A 135 -5.64 -4.48 -12.20
CA LYS A 135 -5.37 -5.46 -13.26
C LYS A 135 -4.15 -6.32 -12.92
N ALA A 136 -4.03 -6.68 -11.65
CA ALA A 136 -2.78 -7.10 -11.01
C ALA A 136 -2.16 -8.36 -11.64
N GLU A 137 -2.96 -9.26 -12.20
CA GLU A 137 -2.44 -10.45 -12.89
C GLU A 137 -1.60 -10.06 -14.10
N SER A 138 -2.15 -9.20 -14.98
CA SER A 138 -1.47 -8.75 -16.20
C SER A 138 -0.34 -7.74 -15.94
N THR A 139 -0.48 -6.91 -14.89
CA THR A 139 0.45 -5.80 -14.63
C THR A 139 1.55 -6.17 -13.64
N LEU A 140 1.22 -6.97 -12.62
CA LEU A 140 2.08 -7.28 -11.47
C LEU A 140 2.39 -8.78 -11.32
N GLY A 141 1.65 -9.66 -11.99
CA GLY A 141 1.76 -11.12 -11.81
C GLY A 141 1.14 -11.61 -10.49
N MET A 142 0.13 -10.90 -9.97
CA MET A 142 -0.54 -11.20 -8.70
C MET A 142 -1.98 -11.66 -8.93
N ALA A 143 -2.38 -12.74 -8.26
CA ALA A 143 -3.73 -13.30 -8.32
C ALA A 143 -4.11 -13.97 -7.00
N ILE A 144 -5.41 -14.22 -6.78
CA ILE A 144 -5.86 -15.04 -5.65
C ILE A 144 -5.95 -16.49 -6.10
N LYS A 145 -5.40 -17.41 -5.30
CA LYS A 145 -5.57 -18.86 -5.48
C LYS A 145 -5.90 -19.50 -4.14
N ASN A 146 -6.99 -20.27 -4.08
CA ASN A 146 -7.48 -20.91 -2.86
C ASN A 146 -7.62 -19.92 -1.69
N SER A 147 -8.22 -18.76 -1.96
CA SER A 147 -8.39 -17.65 -1.00
C SER A 147 -7.11 -17.01 -0.47
N ASN A 148 -5.93 -17.41 -0.95
CA ASN A 148 -4.66 -16.80 -0.58
C ASN A 148 -4.13 -15.89 -1.70
N LEU A 149 -3.50 -14.78 -1.34
CA LEU A 149 -2.72 -14.00 -2.28
C LEU A 149 -1.59 -14.88 -2.81
N THR A 150 -1.56 -15.10 -4.12
CA THR A 150 -0.46 -15.75 -4.81
C THR A 150 0.17 -14.77 -5.78
N SER A 151 1.49 -14.77 -5.83
CA SER A 151 2.21 -13.94 -6.76
C SER A 151 3.27 -14.74 -7.48
N THR A 152 3.32 -14.59 -8.80
CA THR A 152 4.38 -15.16 -9.64
C THR A 152 5.69 -14.39 -9.47
N SER A 153 5.67 -13.27 -8.77
CA SER A 153 6.81 -12.40 -8.47
C SER A 153 6.69 -11.84 -7.04
N PRO A 154 7.77 -11.69 -6.26
CA PRO A 154 7.69 -10.98 -4.98
C PRO A 154 7.11 -9.57 -5.17
N GLY A 155 6.29 -9.13 -4.22
CA GLY A 155 5.58 -7.87 -4.30
C GLY A 155 4.59 -7.70 -3.16
N THR A 156 3.99 -6.52 -3.07
CA THR A 156 3.00 -6.17 -2.05
C THR A 156 1.92 -5.24 -2.64
N ILE A 157 0.81 -5.09 -1.93
CA ILE A 157 -0.28 -4.18 -2.25
C ILE A 157 -0.56 -3.27 -1.06
N GLY A 158 -1.15 -2.11 -1.32
CA GLY A 158 -1.47 -1.15 -0.28
C GLY A 158 -2.58 -0.21 -0.69
N ILE A 159 -3.05 0.53 0.31
CA ILE A 159 -4.09 1.54 0.17
C ILE A 159 -3.56 2.86 0.73
N VAL A 160 -3.74 3.93 -0.04
CA VAL A 160 -3.31 5.28 0.30
C VAL A 160 -4.54 6.18 0.35
N GLY A 161 -4.72 6.88 1.46
CA GLY A 161 -5.72 7.94 1.56
C GLY A 161 -5.17 9.25 1.02
N VAL A 162 -5.99 10.02 0.31
CA VAL A 162 -5.67 11.38 -0.14
C VAL A 162 -6.67 12.33 0.50
N TYR A 163 -6.17 13.36 1.14
CA TYR A 163 -6.90 14.21 2.06
C TYR A 163 -6.67 15.67 1.72
N ASP A 164 -7.64 16.51 2.05
CA ASP A 164 -7.41 17.93 2.22
C ASP A 164 -6.47 18.17 3.42
N ASP A 165 -5.60 19.18 3.35
CA ASP A 165 -4.51 19.39 4.30
C ASP A 165 -4.99 19.53 5.75
N GLY A 166 -6.19 20.10 5.96
CA GLY A 166 -6.82 20.26 7.27
C GLY A 166 -7.57 19.03 7.81
N LYS A 167 -7.80 18.00 6.98
CA LYS A 167 -8.55 16.78 7.35
C LYS A 167 -7.67 15.54 7.45
N ALA A 168 -6.45 15.67 6.98
CA ALA A 168 -5.50 14.59 6.93
C ALA A 168 -5.02 14.19 8.35
N PRO A 169 -4.76 12.89 8.61
CA PRO A 169 -4.30 12.41 9.92
C PRO A 169 -3.02 13.11 10.38
N LEU A 170 -2.92 13.40 11.68
CA LEU A 170 -1.68 13.95 12.26
C LEU A 170 -0.51 13.01 12.00
N ARG A 171 0.58 13.56 11.46
CA ARG A 171 1.83 12.84 11.26
C ARG A 171 2.69 12.97 12.50
N SER A 172 3.32 11.88 12.89
CA SER A 172 4.45 11.90 13.81
C SER A 172 5.50 10.90 13.35
N CYS A 173 6.76 11.16 13.66
CA CYS A 173 7.82 10.18 13.43
C CYS A 173 7.54 8.85 14.13
N ARG A 174 6.79 8.84 15.24
CA ARG A 174 6.41 7.62 15.97
C ARG A 174 5.37 6.78 15.22
N LEU A 175 4.46 7.42 14.50
CA LEU A 175 3.38 6.75 13.76
C LEU A 175 3.75 6.46 12.30
N CYS A 176 4.93 6.90 11.85
CA CYS A 176 5.38 6.70 10.48
C CYS A 176 5.86 5.26 10.27
N LYS A 177 5.37 4.60 9.22
CA LYS A 177 5.85 3.29 8.76
C LYS A 177 7.37 3.23 8.59
N PHE A 178 7.97 4.33 8.12
CA PHE A 178 9.41 4.41 7.87
C PHE A 178 10.23 4.82 9.08
N SER A 179 9.63 4.91 10.27
CA SER A 179 10.29 5.47 11.44
C SER A 179 11.61 4.80 11.80
N HIS A 180 11.72 3.48 11.61
CA HIS A 180 12.91 2.69 11.91
C HIS A 180 14.04 2.83 10.88
N SER A 181 13.72 3.23 9.65
CA SER A 181 14.67 3.29 8.52
C SER A 181 14.83 4.70 7.92
N CYS A 182 14.16 5.71 8.48
CA CYS A 182 14.13 7.07 7.95
C CYS A 182 15.44 7.82 8.22
N SER A 183 16.18 8.14 7.15
CA SER A 183 17.42 8.93 7.21
C SER A 183 17.19 10.35 7.73
N ILE A 184 16.04 10.97 7.45
CA ILE A 184 15.68 12.32 7.94
C ILE A 184 15.56 12.30 9.48
N ARG A 185 14.88 11.28 10.02
CA ARG A 185 14.76 11.08 11.47
C ARG A 185 16.11 10.76 12.10
N ALA A 186 16.93 9.94 11.44
CA ALA A 186 18.26 9.56 11.93
C ALA A 186 19.19 10.78 12.15
N ILE A 187 19.02 11.84 11.35
CA ILE A 187 19.75 13.12 11.53
C ILE A 187 19.00 14.13 12.43
N GLY A 188 17.96 13.70 13.15
CA GLY A 188 17.20 14.56 14.08
C GLY A 188 16.20 15.52 13.42
N MET A 189 15.87 15.34 12.14
CA MET A 189 14.90 16.17 11.42
C MET A 189 13.53 15.47 11.28
N THR A 190 12.48 16.25 11.02
CA THR A 190 11.14 15.74 10.69
C THR A 190 10.71 16.18 9.29
N CYS A 191 10.01 15.29 8.58
CA CYS A 191 9.47 15.57 7.25
C CYS A 191 8.08 16.23 7.27
N HIS A 192 7.37 16.16 8.40
CA HIS A 192 5.97 16.58 8.53
C HIS A 192 5.78 17.95 9.19
N ASP A 193 6.80 18.52 9.84
CA ASP A 193 6.72 19.85 10.47
C ASP A 193 7.09 21.00 9.51
N ARG A 194 7.28 20.70 8.23
CA ARG A 194 7.49 21.73 7.20
C ARG A 194 6.12 22.23 6.74
N THR A 195 5.59 23.25 7.41
CA THR A 195 4.54 24.08 6.82
C THR A 195 5.02 24.55 5.45
N PRO A 196 4.22 24.40 4.38
CA PRO A 196 4.55 25.02 3.10
C PRO A 196 4.58 26.52 3.37
N LYS A 197 5.74 27.17 3.22
CA LYS A 197 5.76 28.63 3.12
C LYS A 197 4.93 28.97 1.89
N GLN A 198 3.77 29.58 2.09
CA GLN A 198 3.05 30.29 1.04
C GLN A 198 4.07 31.25 0.39
N ARG A 199 4.32 31.04 -0.90
CA ARG A 199 5.02 32.00 -1.76
C ARG A 199 3.99 32.81 -2.50
#